data_AF-A0A3S4B2Z0-F1
#
_entry.id   AF-A0A3S4B2Z0-F1
#
_cell.length_a   1.000
_cell.length_b   1.000
_cell.length_c   1.000
_cell.angle_alpha   90.00
_cell.angle_beta   90.00
_cell.angle_gamma   90.00
#
_symmetry.space_group_name_H-M   'P 1'
#
loop_
_entity.id
_entity.type
_entity.pdbx_description
1 polymer ?
#
loop_
_entity_poly.entity_id
_entity_poly.type
_entity_poly.pdbx_seq_one_letter_code
_entity_poly.pdbx_strand_id
1 'polypeptide(L)'
;MAVRVADGFYIPDGNEALRDDIPAVVELIERTARWVHPATFRALPVWAPHTARGRPLYDAGWARRYTNTRKATGVTAEKFEGNVAALNALVAALDVASPKPKNWTVCHIWGYDDPSFAQQSSVVQDPRYFSCVANMAWLPTPLKGFTDTLPEIKAMLRVCAFHLMDGPASIFRLPSRRPR
;
A
#
# COMPACT_ATOMS: atom_id res chain seq x y z
N MET A 1 11.88 32.35 27.59
CA MET A 1 13.12 32.24 26.79
C MET A 1 12.73 32.24 25.33
N ALA A 2 13.10 33.29 24.59
CA ALA A 2 12.88 33.34 23.14
C ALA A 2 13.91 32.44 22.46
N VAL A 3 13.46 31.46 21.68
CA VAL A 3 14.33 30.66 20.83
C VAL A 3 14.85 31.57 19.72
N ARG A 4 16.15 31.87 19.72
CA ARG A 4 16.81 32.49 18.57
C ARG A 4 16.78 31.49 17.43
N VAL A 5 16.00 31.78 16.39
CA VAL A 5 16.12 31.10 15.10
C VAL A 5 17.47 31.51 14.52
N ALA A 6 18.31 30.54 14.15
CA ALA A 6 19.64 30.80 13.61
C ALA A 6 19.54 31.60 12.30
N ASP A 7 20.42 32.60 12.12
CA ASP A 7 20.54 33.36 10.87
C ASP A 7 21.04 32.43 9.75
N GLY A 8 20.11 31.95 8.91
CA GLY A 8 20.36 31.06 7.79
C GLY A 8 19.27 31.17 6.72
N PHE A 9 19.55 30.67 5.52
CA PHE A 9 18.57 30.64 4.43
C PHE A 9 17.46 29.63 4.76
N TYR A 10 16.20 30.08 4.67
CA TYR A 10 15.03 29.25 4.90
C TYR A 10 14.76 28.35 3.68
N ILE A 11 14.77 27.04 3.88
CA ILE A 11 14.31 26.05 2.90
C ILE A 11 12.95 25.56 3.37
N PRO A 12 11.88 25.70 2.56
CA PRO A 12 10.55 25.21 2.94
C PRO A 12 10.54 23.68 3.04
N ASP A 13 9.53 23.13 3.70
CA ASP A 13 9.30 21.69 3.72
C ASP A 13 9.13 21.16 2.28
N GLY A 14 9.71 20.00 1.99
CA GLY A 14 9.71 19.45 0.63
C GLY A 14 8.29 19.13 0.11
N ASN A 15 7.35 18.76 0.98
CA ASN A 15 5.97 18.53 0.59
C ASN A 15 5.22 19.86 0.41
N GLU A 16 5.54 20.88 1.21
CA GLU A 16 5.00 22.23 1.03
C GLU A 16 5.40 22.80 -0.34
N ALA A 17 6.66 22.60 -0.75
CA ALA A 17 7.16 23.02 -2.05
C ALA A 17 6.46 22.34 -3.24
N LEU A 18 5.86 21.15 -3.05
CA LEU A 18 5.17 20.38 -4.08
C LEU A 18 3.65 20.54 -4.07
N ARG A 19 3.11 21.37 -3.18
CA ARG A 19 1.66 21.47 -2.96
C ARG A 19 0.90 21.92 -4.21
N ASP A 20 1.44 22.87 -4.95
CA ASP A 20 0.81 23.39 -6.18
C ASP A 20 0.91 22.42 -7.36
N ASP A 21 1.84 21.46 -7.31
CA ASP A 21 2.04 20.42 -8.33
C ASP A 21 1.15 19.18 -8.12
N ILE A 22 0.43 19.11 -7.00
CA ILE A 22 -0.48 17.98 -6.69
C ILE A 22 -1.41 17.64 -7.86
N PRO A 23 -2.07 18.59 -8.55
CA PRO A 23 -2.94 18.27 -9.69
C PRO A 23 -2.20 17.55 -10.83
N ALA A 24 -0.98 17.98 -11.17
CA ALA A 24 -0.18 17.36 -12.22
C ALA A 24 0.28 15.95 -11.82
N VAL A 25 0.64 15.75 -10.55
CA VAL A 25 0.99 14.43 -10.02
C VAL A 25 -0.22 13.49 -10.07
N VAL A 26 -1.41 13.97 -9.70
CA VAL A 26 -2.65 13.18 -9.73
C VAL A 26 -3.01 12.80 -11.16
N GLU A 27 -2.91 13.70 -12.13
CA GLU A 27 -3.15 13.40 -13.55
C GLU A 27 -2.19 12.29 -14.05
N LEU A 28 -0.92 12.35 -13.63
CA LEU A 28 0.06 11.34 -13.98
C LEU A 28 -0.28 9.98 -13.34
N ILE A 29 -0.76 9.97 -12.10
CA ILE A 29 -1.24 8.76 -11.42
C ILE A 29 -2.49 8.23 -12.12
N GLU A 30 -3.47 9.06 -12.44
CA GLU A 30 -4.71 8.67 -13.13
C GLU A 30 -4.41 7.95 -14.45
N ARG A 31 -3.54 8.53 -15.29
CA ARG A 31 -3.19 7.97 -16.60
C ARG A 31 -2.44 6.63 -16.49
N THR A 32 -1.66 6.44 -15.45
CA THR A 32 -0.71 5.31 -15.35
C THR A 32 -1.12 4.21 -14.40
N ALA A 33 -1.89 4.52 -13.35
CA ALA A 33 -2.32 3.54 -12.37
C ALA A 33 -3.29 2.52 -12.97
N ARG A 34 -3.29 1.32 -12.41
CA ARG A 34 -4.20 0.24 -12.74
C ARG A 34 -4.90 -0.23 -11.48
N TRP A 35 -6.21 -0.40 -11.62
CA TRP A 35 -7.12 -0.82 -10.58
C TRP A 35 -7.81 -2.10 -11.01
N VAL A 36 -8.11 -2.95 -10.04
CA VAL A 36 -8.86 -4.18 -10.31
C VAL A 36 -10.29 -3.80 -10.69
N HIS A 37 -10.82 -4.43 -11.73
CA HIS A 37 -12.18 -4.19 -12.17
C HIS A 37 -13.18 -4.54 -11.05
N PRO A 38 -14.27 -3.78 -10.85
CA PRO A 38 -15.22 -4.02 -9.76
C PRO A 38 -15.83 -5.42 -9.75
N ALA A 39 -16.04 -6.03 -10.93
CA ALA A 39 -16.53 -7.40 -11.02
C ALA A 39 -15.52 -8.41 -10.43
N THR A 40 -14.23 -8.22 -10.66
CA THR A 40 -13.18 -9.06 -10.09
C THR A 40 -13.13 -8.89 -8.57
N PHE A 41 -13.24 -7.65 -8.07
CA PHE A 41 -13.32 -7.40 -6.63
C PHE A 41 -14.54 -8.09 -5.98
N ARG A 42 -15.72 -8.01 -6.62
CA ARG A 42 -16.93 -8.69 -6.12
C ARG A 42 -16.76 -10.21 -6.06
N ALA A 43 -16.03 -10.80 -7.01
CA ALA A 43 -15.76 -12.23 -7.03
C ALA A 43 -14.69 -12.65 -6.01
N LEU A 44 -13.62 -11.84 -5.86
CA LEU A 44 -12.47 -12.15 -5.01
C LEU A 44 -11.95 -10.88 -4.31
N PRO A 45 -12.57 -10.45 -3.20
CA PRO A 45 -12.23 -9.20 -2.54
C PRO A 45 -10.85 -9.24 -1.86
N VAL A 46 -10.43 -10.43 -1.40
CA VAL A 46 -9.16 -10.68 -0.71
C VAL A 46 -8.56 -11.96 -1.25
N TRP A 47 -7.28 -11.91 -1.65
CA TRP A 47 -6.60 -13.08 -2.24
C TRP A 47 -5.62 -13.75 -1.27
N ALA A 48 -4.84 -12.98 -0.52
CA ALA A 48 -3.82 -13.51 0.38
C ALA A 48 -4.16 -13.21 1.86
N PRO A 49 -5.28 -13.73 2.40
CA PRO A 49 -5.81 -13.39 3.72
C PRO A 49 -4.92 -13.86 4.89
N HIS A 50 -3.90 -14.67 4.61
CA HIS A 50 -2.93 -15.14 5.59
C HIS A 50 -1.72 -14.20 5.72
N THR A 51 -1.67 -13.13 4.91
CA THR A 51 -0.56 -12.19 4.89
C THR A 51 -1.00 -10.79 5.29
N ALA A 52 -0.18 -10.13 6.11
CA ALA A 52 -0.28 -8.72 6.43
C ALA A 52 1.12 -8.15 6.58
N ARG A 53 1.29 -6.82 6.48
CA ARG A 53 2.61 -6.18 6.64
C ARG A 53 3.20 -6.57 8.00
N GLY A 54 4.48 -6.93 8.02
CA GLY A 54 5.17 -7.25 9.27
C GLY A 54 4.82 -8.61 9.87
N ARG A 55 4.01 -9.44 9.20
CA ARG A 55 3.78 -10.84 9.62
C ARG A 55 5.03 -11.68 9.32
N PRO A 56 5.40 -12.63 10.20
CA PRO A 56 6.51 -13.54 9.92
C PRO A 56 6.26 -14.33 8.64
N LEU A 57 7.28 -14.48 7.82
CA LEU A 57 7.25 -15.40 6.69
C LEU A 57 7.58 -16.81 7.18
N TYR A 58 6.84 -17.80 6.69
CA TYR A 58 7.05 -19.20 6.99
C TYR A 58 7.52 -19.96 5.74
N ASP A 59 8.19 -21.08 5.96
CA ASP A 59 8.48 -22.05 4.90
C ASP A 59 7.20 -22.65 4.30
N ALA A 60 7.34 -23.38 3.19
CA ALA A 60 6.20 -23.96 2.48
C ALA A 60 5.34 -24.90 3.35
N GLY A 61 5.94 -25.50 4.39
CA GLY A 61 5.27 -26.37 5.36
C GLY A 61 4.62 -25.65 6.53
N TRP A 62 4.71 -24.31 6.61
CA TRP A 62 4.24 -23.49 7.74
C TRP A 62 4.88 -23.84 9.09
N ALA A 63 5.98 -24.59 9.08
CA ALA A 63 6.60 -25.16 10.27
C ALA A 63 7.71 -24.26 10.83
N ARG A 64 8.43 -23.55 9.95
CA ARG A 64 9.57 -22.71 10.35
C ARG A 64 9.47 -21.31 9.80
N ARG A 65 9.75 -20.32 10.65
CA ARG A 65 9.90 -18.92 10.22
C ARG A 65 11.18 -18.74 9.41
N TYR A 66 11.09 -18.00 8.31
CA TYR A 66 12.26 -17.58 7.56
C TYR A 66 13.08 -16.58 8.36
N THR A 67 14.39 -16.76 8.34
CA THR A 67 15.34 -15.81 8.89
C THR A 67 16.27 -15.30 7.80
N ASN A 68 16.86 -14.13 8.02
CA ASN A 68 17.92 -13.58 7.21
C ASN A 68 19.07 -13.15 8.12
N THR A 69 20.28 -13.59 7.78
CA THR A 69 21.50 -13.17 8.46
C THR A 69 22.10 -12.02 7.68
N ARG A 70 22.13 -10.82 8.30
CA ARG A 70 22.78 -9.66 7.68
C ARG A 70 24.29 -9.93 7.61
N LYS A 71 24.84 -10.11 6.40
CA LYS A 71 26.26 -10.42 6.17
C LYS A 71 27.22 -9.44 6.87
N ALA A 72 26.86 -8.16 6.95
CA ALA A 72 27.70 -7.13 7.56
C ALA A 72 27.78 -7.18 9.10
N THR A 73 26.73 -7.68 9.77
CA THR A 73 26.65 -7.65 11.24
C THR A 73 26.59 -9.04 11.87
N GLY A 74 26.43 -10.10 11.07
CA GLY A 74 26.21 -11.47 11.54
C GLY A 74 24.86 -11.68 12.25
N VAL A 75 24.05 -10.62 12.42
CA VAL A 75 22.78 -10.70 13.13
C VAL A 75 21.75 -11.40 12.27
N THR A 76 21.15 -12.46 12.83
CA THR A 76 20.04 -13.18 12.23
C THR A 76 18.73 -12.59 12.73
N ALA A 77 17.91 -12.10 11.82
CA ALA A 77 16.58 -11.57 12.11
C ALA A 77 15.52 -12.37 11.36
N GLU A 78 14.31 -12.43 11.90
CA GLU A 78 13.16 -12.99 11.18
C GLU A 78 12.88 -12.16 9.92
N LYS A 79 12.48 -12.83 8.84
CA LYS A 79 11.93 -12.18 7.66
C LYS A 79 10.45 -11.93 7.87
N PHE A 80 10.01 -10.77 7.42
CA PHE A 80 8.61 -10.36 7.49
C PHE A 80 8.06 -10.08 6.10
N GLU A 81 6.75 -10.23 5.95
CA GLU A 81 6.02 -9.87 4.73
C GLU A 81 6.15 -8.36 4.47
N GLY A 82 6.72 -8.04 3.29
CA GLY A 82 7.08 -6.69 2.87
C GLY A 82 6.26 -6.13 1.70
N ASN A 83 5.12 -6.78 1.35
CA ASN A 83 4.17 -6.51 0.24
C ASN A 83 4.26 -7.48 -0.95
N VAL A 84 5.01 -8.59 -0.87
CA VAL A 84 5.17 -9.56 -1.96
C VAL A 84 3.85 -10.27 -2.25
N ALA A 85 3.19 -10.81 -1.23
CA ALA A 85 1.92 -11.50 -1.41
C ALA A 85 0.81 -10.56 -1.91
N ALA A 86 0.75 -9.33 -1.37
CA ALA A 86 -0.16 -8.28 -1.82
C ALA A 86 0.07 -7.91 -3.29
N LEU A 87 1.33 -7.76 -3.72
CA LEU A 87 1.69 -7.50 -5.12
C LEU A 87 1.29 -8.65 -6.04
N ASN A 88 1.57 -9.89 -5.65
CA ASN A 88 1.21 -11.05 -6.46
C ASN A 88 -0.32 -11.19 -6.59
N ALA A 89 -1.06 -10.96 -5.50
CA ALA A 89 -2.52 -10.91 -5.50
C ALA A 89 -3.05 -9.84 -6.47
N LEU A 90 -2.51 -8.61 -6.42
CA LEU A 90 -2.95 -7.54 -7.29
C LEU A 90 -2.68 -7.83 -8.77
N VAL A 91 -1.46 -8.28 -9.08
CA VAL A 91 -1.02 -8.58 -10.46
C VAL A 91 -1.86 -9.69 -11.06
N ALA A 92 -2.17 -10.73 -10.28
CA ALA A 92 -3.03 -11.81 -10.72
C ALA A 92 -4.50 -11.33 -10.87
N ALA A 93 -4.98 -10.39 -10.05
CA ALA A 93 -6.34 -9.84 -10.14
C ALA A 93 -6.52 -8.90 -11.33
N LEU A 94 -5.43 -8.30 -11.79
CA LEU A 94 -5.35 -7.52 -13.01
C LEU A 94 -5.14 -8.37 -14.26
N ASP A 95 -5.03 -9.69 -14.12
CA ASP A 95 -4.72 -10.63 -15.20
C ASP A 95 -3.45 -10.25 -15.99
N VAL A 96 -2.42 -9.81 -15.27
CA VAL A 96 -1.15 -9.38 -15.89
C VAL A 96 -0.35 -10.61 -16.29
N ALA A 97 0.03 -10.66 -17.57
CA ALA A 97 0.87 -11.72 -18.11
C ALA A 97 2.24 -11.81 -17.43
N SER A 98 2.76 -13.04 -17.36
CA SER A 98 4.13 -13.31 -16.93
C SER A 98 5.10 -13.20 -18.12
N PRO A 99 6.31 -12.63 -17.94
CA PRO A 99 6.82 -12.02 -16.72
C PRO A 99 6.21 -10.63 -16.47
N LYS A 100 5.95 -10.32 -15.19
CA LYS A 100 5.46 -9.01 -14.77
C LYS A 100 6.42 -7.89 -15.24
N PRO A 101 5.92 -6.77 -15.80
CA PRO A 101 6.76 -5.65 -16.18
C PRO A 101 7.52 -5.05 -15.00
N LYS A 102 8.73 -4.53 -15.29
CA LYS A 102 9.61 -3.87 -14.32
C LYS A 102 9.09 -2.47 -13.98
N ASN A 103 9.52 -1.92 -12.84
CA ASN A 103 9.24 -0.54 -12.38
C ASN A 103 7.76 -0.26 -12.05
N TRP A 104 7.05 -1.29 -11.58
CA TRP A 104 5.71 -1.16 -11.03
C TRP A 104 5.64 -1.65 -9.60
N THR A 105 4.80 -1.01 -8.79
CA THR A 105 4.66 -1.29 -7.36
C THR A 105 3.21 -1.20 -6.91
N VAL A 106 2.92 -1.80 -5.75
CA VAL A 106 1.63 -1.66 -5.07
C VAL A 106 1.66 -0.47 -4.12
N CYS A 107 0.61 0.35 -4.20
CA CYS A 107 0.23 1.29 -3.15
C CYS A 107 -1.05 0.81 -2.46
N HIS A 108 -1.01 0.81 -1.13
CA HIS A 108 -2.20 0.58 -0.31
C HIS A 108 -2.84 1.93 0.00
N ILE A 109 -4.07 2.15 -0.43
CA ILE A 109 -4.70 3.46 -0.36
C ILE A 109 -5.37 3.72 1.00
N TRP A 110 -5.96 2.71 1.67
CA TRP A 110 -6.63 2.84 2.98
C TRP A 110 -5.68 2.69 4.17
N GLY A 111 -4.42 2.33 3.94
CA GLY A 111 -3.36 2.38 4.95
C GLY A 111 -2.85 3.81 5.14
N TYR A 112 -2.63 4.24 6.39
CA TYR A 112 -1.79 5.40 6.66
C TYR A 112 -0.34 4.93 6.81
N ASP A 113 0.58 5.60 6.12
CA ASP A 113 1.96 5.73 6.57
C ASP A 113 2.00 7.14 7.17
N ASP A 114 1.85 7.22 8.49
CA ASP A 114 1.94 8.47 9.25
C ASP A 114 3.33 9.10 9.02
N PRO A 115 3.45 10.43 8.76
CA PRO A 115 4.74 11.09 8.56
C PRO A 115 5.70 10.96 9.76
N SER A 116 5.20 10.62 10.95
CA SER A 116 6.01 10.28 12.12
C SER A 116 6.45 8.81 12.18
N PHE A 117 6.00 7.96 11.24
CA PHE A 117 6.08 6.49 11.31
C PHE A 117 5.53 5.88 12.62
N ALA A 118 4.91 6.68 13.51
CA ALA A 118 4.62 6.29 14.88
C ALA A 118 3.29 5.54 15.02
N GLN A 119 2.30 5.81 14.17
CA GLN A 119 1.06 5.05 14.17
C GLN A 119 1.02 4.02 13.04
N GLN A 120 1.16 2.75 13.41
CA GLN A 120 0.85 1.64 12.53
C GLN A 120 -0.65 1.65 12.21
N SER A 121 -1.01 1.79 10.94
CA SER A 121 -2.41 1.70 10.52
C SER A 121 -2.97 0.30 10.80
N SER A 122 -4.06 0.23 11.56
CA SER A 122 -4.77 -1.04 11.82
C SER A 122 -5.21 -1.74 10.53
N VAL A 123 -5.45 -0.97 9.46
CA VAL A 123 -5.82 -1.48 8.14
C VAL A 123 -4.68 -2.27 7.50
N VAL A 124 -3.43 -1.79 7.55
CA VAL A 124 -2.29 -2.54 6.95
C VAL A 124 -1.83 -3.71 7.82
N GLN A 125 -2.24 -3.74 9.10
CA GLN A 125 -1.97 -4.83 10.04
C GLN A 125 -3.05 -5.92 10.02
N ASP A 126 -4.23 -5.62 9.49
CA ASP A 126 -5.32 -6.57 9.34
C ASP A 126 -5.16 -7.37 8.03
N PRO A 127 -4.99 -8.70 8.08
CA PRO A 127 -4.84 -9.53 6.88
C PRO A 127 -6.02 -9.45 5.91
N ARG A 128 -7.21 -9.10 6.41
CA ARG A 128 -8.42 -8.92 5.61
C ARG A 128 -8.34 -7.71 4.69
N TYR A 129 -7.60 -6.67 5.08
CA TYR A 129 -7.53 -5.42 4.32
C TYR A 129 -6.20 -5.23 3.63
N PHE A 130 -5.12 -5.80 4.16
CA PHE A 130 -3.80 -5.67 3.57
C PHE A 130 -3.75 -6.20 2.13
N SER A 131 -4.21 -7.42 1.88
CA SER A 131 -4.25 -8.00 0.52
C SER A 131 -5.60 -7.80 -0.18
N CYS A 132 -6.45 -6.90 0.34
CA CYS A 132 -7.72 -6.56 -0.31
C CYS A 132 -7.45 -5.83 -1.62
N VAL A 133 -7.94 -6.36 -2.74
CA VAL A 133 -7.62 -5.83 -4.06
C VAL A 133 -8.23 -4.44 -4.30
N ALA A 134 -9.32 -4.09 -3.61
CA ALA A 134 -9.89 -2.73 -3.61
C ALA A 134 -9.06 -1.73 -2.78
N ASN A 135 -8.18 -2.22 -1.91
CA ASN A 135 -7.25 -1.38 -1.16
C ASN A 135 -5.93 -1.14 -1.91
N MET A 136 -5.77 -1.72 -3.09
CA MET A 136 -4.49 -1.71 -3.81
C MET A 136 -4.63 -1.04 -5.18
N ALA A 137 -3.69 -0.16 -5.48
CA ALA A 137 -3.47 0.36 -6.82
C ALA A 137 -2.09 -0.07 -7.31
N TRP A 138 -2.00 -0.44 -8.59
CA TRP A 138 -0.73 -0.74 -9.24
C TRP A 138 -0.27 0.47 -10.03
N LEU A 139 0.91 1.00 -9.74
CA LEU A 139 1.40 2.22 -10.38
C LEU A 139 2.91 2.18 -10.63
N PRO A 140 3.44 3.04 -11.52
CA PRO A 140 4.87 3.22 -11.69
C PRO A 140 5.58 3.51 -10.38
N THR A 141 6.69 2.82 -10.11
CA THR A 141 7.44 2.92 -8.84
C THR A 141 7.76 4.36 -8.40
N PRO A 142 8.18 5.29 -9.29
CA PRO A 142 8.46 6.67 -8.89
C PRO A 142 7.24 7.40 -8.28
N LEU A 143 6.03 7.08 -8.74
CA LEU A 143 4.81 7.75 -8.27
C LEU A 143 4.37 7.30 -6.88
N LYS A 144 4.90 6.18 -6.39
CA LYS A 144 4.60 5.67 -5.05
C LYS A 144 5.06 6.64 -3.96
N GLY A 145 6.18 7.32 -4.17
CA GLY A 145 6.67 8.33 -3.21
C GLY A 145 5.59 9.36 -2.88
N PHE A 146 4.96 9.93 -3.91
CA PHE A 146 3.86 10.89 -3.74
C PHE A 146 2.66 10.32 -3.00
N THR A 147 2.29 9.07 -3.27
CA THR A 147 1.15 8.43 -2.57
C THR A 147 1.44 8.09 -1.10
N ASP A 148 2.72 7.96 -0.74
CA ASP A 148 3.16 7.66 0.62
C ASP A 148 3.41 8.96 1.43
N THR A 149 3.83 10.06 0.79
CA THR A 149 4.23 11.30 1.47
C THR A 149 3.23 12.44 1.42
N LEU A 150 2.32 12.48 0.43
CA LEU A 150 1.30 13.53 0.27
C LEU A 150 -0.10 13.00 0.60
N PRO A 151 -0.63 13.26 1.82
CA PRO A 151 -1.92 12.74 2.26
C PRO A 151 -3.10 13.08 1.35
N GLU A 152 -3.07 14.26 0.72
CA GLU A 152 -4.07 14.76 -0.22
C GLU A 152 -4.22 13.83 -1.42
N ILE A 153 -3.11 13.34 -1.97
CA ILE A 153 -3.12 12.38 -3.08
C ILE A 153 -3.80 11.09 -2.65
N LYS A 154 -3.46 10.59 -1.46
CA LYS A 154 -4.08 9.37 -0.92
C LYS A 154 -5.57 9.55 -0.66
N ALA A 155 -5.98 10.72 -0.18
CA ALA A 155 -7.39 11.07 0.00
C ALA A 155 -8.15 11.05 -1.33
N MET A 156 -7.61 11.65 -2.39
CA MET A 156 -8.22 11.62 -3.72
C MET A 156 -8.33 10.19 -4.27
N LEU A 157 -7.28 9.37 -4.14
CA LEU A 157 -7.32 7.97 -4.55
C LEU A 157 -8.40 7.17 -3.81
N ARG A 158 -8.62 7.44 -2.52
CA ARG A 158 -9.70 6.81 -1.74
C ARG A 158 -11.09 7.20 -2.26
N VAL A 159 -11.27 8.46 -2.67
CA VAL A 159 -12.53 8.91 -3.29
C VAL A 159 -12.74 8.21 -4.64
N CYS A 160 -11.72 8.11 -5.48
CA CYS A 160 -11.81 7.35 -6.73
C CYS A 160 -12.15 5.87 -6.47
N ALA A 161 -11.49 5.23 -5.50
CA ALA A 161 -11.77 3.86 -5.10
C ALA A 161 -13.22 3.67 -4.63
N PHE A 162 -13.71 4.61 -3.82
CA PHE A 162 -15.07 4.64 -3.31
C PHE A 162 -16.06 4.59 -4.46
N HIS A 163 -15.88 5.45 -5.48
CA HIS A 163 -16.80 5.52 -6.61
C HIS A 163 -16.66 4.32 -7.56
N LEU A 164 -15.46 3.78 -7.71
CA LEU A 164 -15.22 2.62 -8.56
C LEU A 164 -15.82 1.33 -7.97
N MET A 165 -15.80 1.18 -6.64
CA MET A 165 -16.16 -0.08 -5.96
C MET A 165 -17.54 -0.05 -5.27
N ASP A 166 -18.40 0.93 -5.54
CA ASP A 166 -19.73 1.09 -4.91
C ASP A 166 -19.70 1.40 -3.38
N GLY A 167 -18.63 2.05 -2.87
CA GLY A 167 -18.56 2.62 -1.50
C GLY A 167 -17.87 1.77 -0.40
N PRO A 168 -17.75 2.26 0.86
CA PRO A 168 -17.06 1.56 1.95
C PRO A 168 -17.82 0.32 2.41
N ALA A 169 -19.13 0.26 2.18
CA ALA A 169 -19.94 -0.89 2.53
C ALA A 169 -19.56 -2.14 1.73
N SER A 170 -19.04 -2.01 0.52
CA SER A 170 -18.53 -3.14 -0.29
C SER A 170 -17.05 -3.42 -0.01
N ILE A 171 -16.23 -2.38 0.19
CA ILE A 171 -14.79 -2.49 0.51
C ILE A 171 -14.55 -3.13 1.90
N PHE A 172 -15.40 -2.81 2.88
CA PHE A 172 -15.26 -3.27 4.27
C PHE A 172 -16.27 -4.35 4.69
N ARG A 173 -17.32 -4.68 3.91
CA ARG A 173 -18.07 -5.93 4.09
C ARG A 173 -17.38 -7.05 3.31
N LEU A 174 -16.43 -7.71 3.96
CA LEU A 174 -16.24 -9.12 3.66
C LEU A 174 -17.55 -9.86 3.98
N PRO A 175 -17.94 -10.88 3.21
CA PRO A 175 -19.09 -11.68 3.56
C PRO A 175 -18.86 -12.27 4.95
N SER A 176 -19.58 -11.75 5.95
CA SER A 176 -19.81 -12.50 7.17
C SER A 176 -20.42 -13.82 6.73
N ARG A 177 -19.80 -14.92 7.17
CA ARG A 177 -20.17 -16.30 6.81
C ARG A 177 -21.69 -16.40 6.69
N ARG A 178 -22.20 -16.86 5.54
CA ARG A 178 -23.60 -17.30 5.47
C ARG A 178 -23.81 -18.31 6.61
N PRO A 179 -24.85 -18.16 7.45
CA PRO A 179 -25.25 -19.26 8.31
C PRO A 179 -25.59 -20.45 7.40
N ARG A 180 -25.13 -21.63 7.80
CA ARG A 180 -25.51 -22.89 7.15
C ARG A 180 -27.00 -23.13 7.32
#